data_AF-A0ABD0QQZ0-F1
#
_entry.id   AF-A0ABD0QQZ0-F1
#
_cell.length_a   1.000
_cell.length_b   1.000
_cell.length_c   1.000
_cell.angle_alpha   90.00
_cell.angle_beta   90.00
_cell.angle_gamma   90.00
#
_symmetry.space_group_name_H-M   'P 1'
#
loop_
_entity.id
_entity.type
_entity.pdbx_description
1 polymer ?
#
loop_
_entity_poly.entity_id
_entity_poly.type
_entity_poly.pdbx_seq_one_letter_code
_entity_poly.pdbx_strand_id
1 'polypeptide(L)' 'MSGPRWMMQNEAGLFWRAKGNGTQALACLRQALHSAPPQHRDLPLVNTANLLLHYGLHDKAHELLQQALQINRSE' A
#
# COMPACT_ATOMS: atom_id res chain seq x y z
N MET A 1 2.40 -15.14 -18.54
CA MET A 1 2.69 -13.69 -18.39
C MET A 1 2.71 -13.38 -16.91
N SER A 2 3.81 -12.82 -16.37
CA SER A 2 3.82 -12.34 -14.98
C SER A 2 3.00 -11.05 -14.91
N GLY A 3 2.23 -10.86 -13.82
CA GLY A 3 1.40 -9.66 -13.63
C GLY A 3 2.24 -8.38 -13.48
N PRO A 4 1.60 -7.19 -13.44
CA PRO A 4 2.30 -5.93 -13.27
C PRO A 4 3.18 -5.91 -12.01
N ARG A 5 4.39 -5.33 -12.11
CA ARG A 5 5.37 -5.33 -11.02
C ARG A 5 4.83 -4.71 -9.72
N TRP A 6 4.09 -3.61 -9.82
CA TRP A 6 3.52 -2.93 -8.64
C TRP A 6 2.54 -3.83 -7.89
N MET A 7 1.79 -4.68 -8.61
CA MET A 7 0.83 -5.61 -8.02
C MET A 7 1.57 -6.73 -7.27
N MET A 8 2.63 -7.28 -7.87
CA MET A 8 3.47 -8.28 -7.17
C MET A 8 4.14 -7.69 -5.91
N GLN A 9 4.58 -6.43 -5.96
CA GLN A 9 5.13 -5.74 -4.80
C GLN A 9 4.07 -5.46 -3.73
N ASN A 10 2.83 -5.15 -4.13
CA ASN A 10 1.71 -4.99 -3.21
C ASN A 10 1.44 -6.31 -2.46
N GLU A 11 1.33 -7.42 -3.18
CA GLU A 11 1.14 -8.75 -2.59
C GLU A 11 2.31 -9.17 -1.69
N ALA A 12 3.55 -8.89 -2.11
CA ALA A 12 4.73 -9.13 -1.27
C ALA A 12 4.67 -8.33 0.05
N GLY A 13 4.15 -7.11 0.00
CA GLY A 13 3.91 -6.28 1.19
C GLY A 13 2.96 -6.94 2.19
N LEU A 14 1.83 -7.46 1.69
CA LEU A 14 0.86 -8.19 2.49
C LEU A 14 1.43 -9.49 3.07
N PHE A 15 2.21 -10.22 2.27
CA PHE A 15 2.92 -11.42 2.73
C PHE A 15 3.85 -11.12 3.90
N TRP A 16 4.71 -10.10 3.78
CA TRP A 16 5.65 -9.75 4.84
C TRP A 16 4.96 -9.23 6.09
N ARG A 17 3.83 -8.52 5.94
CA ARG A 17 2.97 -8.12 7.06
C ARG A 17 2.48 -9.36 7.81
N ALA A 18 1.96 -10.35 7.11
CA ALA A 18 1.49 -11.60 7.72
C ALA A 18 2.61 -12.38 8.41
N LYS A 19 3.85 -12.24 7.95
CA LYS A 19 5.05 -12.80 8.60
C LYS A 19 5.56 -11.97 9.80
N GLY A 20 4.93 -10.83 10.10
CA GLY A 20 5.34 -9.94 11.18
C GLY A 20 6.57 -9.07 10.84
N ASN A 21 7.03 -9.08 9.59
CA ASN A 21 8.18 -8.28 9.17
C ASN A 21 7.72 -6.93 8.58
N GLY A 22 7.42 -5.97 9.46
CA GLY A 22 6.94 -4.65 9.08
C GLY A 22 7.90 -3.88 8.17
N THR A 23 9.21 -4.04 8.36
CA THR A 23 10.23 -3.36 7.53
C THR A 23 10.17 -3.83 6.08
N GLN A 24 10.13 -5.14 5.84
CA GLN A 24 9.99 -5.69 4.48
C GLN A 24 8.61 -5.37 3.89
N ALA A 25 7.55 -5.43 4.70
CA ALA A 25 6.21 -5.06 4.28
C ALA A 25 6.18 -3.61 3.76
N LEU A 26 6.73 -2.67 4.54
CA LEU A 26 6.78 -1.26 4.18
C LEU A 26 7.65 -1.02 2.93
N ALA A 27 8.79 -1.71 2.81
CA ALA A 27 9.65 -1.59 1.64
C ALA A 27 8.92 -2.02 0.35
N CYS A 28 8.24 -3.17 0.38
CA CYS A 28 7.46 -3.66 -0.75
C CYS A 28 6.30 -2.72 -1.10
N LEU A 29 5.52 -2.27 -0.11
CA LEU A 29 4.37 -1.39 -0.33
C LEU A 29 4.79 0.00 -0.86
N ARG A 30 5.93 0.55 -0.41
CA ARG A 30 6.49 1.78 -0.98
C ARG A 30 6.85 1.65 -2.46
N GLN A 31 7.43 0.52 -2.85
CA GLN A 31 7.77 0.26 -4.25
C GLN A 31 6.51 0.07 -5.10
N ALA A 32 5.49 -0.60 -4.56
CA ALA A 32 4.19 -0.72 -5.20
C ALA A 32 3.55 0.66 -5.43
N LEU A 33 3.53 1.50 -4.40
CA LEU A 33 2.98 2.87 -4.50
C LEU A 33 3.72 3.73 -5.52
N HIS A 34 5.05 3.62 -5.57
CA HIS A 34 5.87 4.39 -6.51
C HIS A 34 5.62 3.98 -7.98
N SER A 35 5.39 2.69 -8.23
CA SER A 35 5.28 2.14 -9.59
C SER A 35 3.85 1.89 -10.07
N ALA A 36 2.84 2.04 -9.21
CA ALA A 36 1.44 1.89 -9.58
C ALA A 36 0.95 3.07 -10.48
N PRO A 37 0.19 2.77 -11.55
CA PRO A 37 -0.53 3.78 -12.33
C PRO A 37 -1.43 4.63 -11.43
N PRO A 38 -1.63 5.93 -11.72
CA PRO A 38 -2.42 6.83 -10.87
C PRO A 38 -3.79 6.28 -10.46
N GLN A 39 -4.52 5.68 -11.41
CA GLN A 39 -5.85 5.08 -11.19
C GLN A 39 -5.85 3.82 -10.30
N HIS A 40 -4.67 3.25 -9.99
CA HIS A 40 -4.54 2.05 -9.15
C HIS A 40 -3.68 2.31 -7.91
N ARG A 41 -3.37 3.57 -7.59
CA ARG A 41 -2.59 3.93 -6.40
C ARG A 41 -3.39 3.80 -5.10
N ASP A 42 -4.71 3.79 -5.19
CA ASP A 42 -5.62 3.52 -4.06
C ASP A 42 -5.27 2.20 -3.36
N LEU A 43 -4.99 1.13 -4.12
CA LEU A 43 -4.65 -0.19 -3.59
C LEU A 43 -3.40 -0.19 -2.68
N PRO A 44 -2.19 0.22 -3.15
CA PRO A 44 -1.02 0.27 -2.29
C PRO A 44 -1.12 1.36 -1.20
N LEU A 45 -1.88 2.45 -1.40
CA LEU A 45 -2.15 3.43 -0.35
C LEU A 45 -2.91 2.79 0.82
N VAL A 46 -4.02 2.09 0.54
CA VAL A 46 -4.82 1.41 1.56
C VAL A 46 -3.99 0.34 2.27
N ASN A 47 -3.21 -0.46 1.54
CA ASN A 47 -2.38 -1.49 2.16
C ASN A 47 -1.25 -0.91 3.02
N THR A 48 -0.67 0.22 2.61
CA THR A 48 0.30 0.96 3.43
C THR A 48 -0.37 1.51 4.68
N ALA A 49 -1.54 2.13 4.57
CA ALA A 49 -2.30 2.63 5.71
C ALA A 49 -2.63 1.52 6.72
N ASN A 50 -3.09 0.36 6.25
CA ASN A 50 -3.36 -0.81 7.10
C ASN A 50 -2.11 -1.29 7.85
N LEU A 51 -0.94 -1.27 7.20
CA LEU A 51 0.33 -1.57 7.87
C LEU A 51 0.63 -0.55 8.97
N LEU A 52 0.44 0.75 8.70
CA LEU A 52 0.67 1.81 9.67
C LEU A 52 -0.30 1.74 10.87
N LEU A 53 -1.57 1.43 10.62
CA LEU A 53 -2.55 1.18 11.69
C LEU A 53 -2.13 0.03 12.60
N HIS A 54 -1.61 -1.07 12.03
CA HIS A 54 -1.11 -2.20 12.81
C HIS A 54 0.03 -1.81 13.77
N TYR A 55 0.80 -0.78 13.43
CA TYR A 55 1.88 -0.23 14.25
C TYR A 55 1.49 1.03 15.05
N GLY A 56 0.20 1.37 15.12
CA GLY A 56 -0.31 2.51 15.90
C GLY A 56 -0.02 3.90 15.31
N LEU A 57 0.39 3.96 14.04
CA LEU A 57 0.71 5.21 13.33
C LEU A 57 -0.54 5.80 12.67
N HIS A 58 -1.53 6.16 13.48
CA HIS A 58 -2.87 6.54 13.03
C HIS A 58 -2.90 7.78 12.14
N ASP A 59 -2.18 8.85 12.49
CA ASP A 59 -2.20 10.11 11.73
C ASP A 59 -1.72 9.90 10.29
N LYS A 60 -0.60 9.19 10.12
CA LYS A 60 -0.05 8.85 8.81
C LYS A 60 -0.97 7.92 8.04
N ALA A 61 -1.59 6.94 8.71
CA ALA A 61 -2.56 6.07 8.05
C ALA A 61 -3.77 6.85 7.53
N HIS A 62 -4.28 7.80 8.32
CA HIS A 62 -5.39 8.66 7.94
C HIS A 62 -5.06 9.50 6.70
N GLU A 63 -3.88 10.14 6.65
CA GLU A 63 -3.42 10.88 5.47
C GLU A 63 -3.39 10.03 4.20
N LEU A 64 -2.90 8.79 4.29
CA LEU A 64 -2.85 7.88 3.14
C LEU A 64 -4.25 7.42 2.70
N LEU A 65 -5.16 7.19 3.64
CA LEU A 65 -6.55 6.84 3.32
C LEU A 65 -7.29 8.01 2.67
N GLN A 66 -7.05 9.25 3.09
CA GLN A 66 -7.60 10.43 2.43
C GLN A 66 -7.13 10.55 0.98
N GLN A 67 -5.85 10.25 0.70
CA GLN A 67 -5.34 10.20 -0.67
C GLN A 67 -6.00 9.09 -1.49
N ALA A 68 -6.17 7.90 -0.93
CA ALA A 68 -6.84 6.79 -1.61
C ALA A 68 -8.30 7.13 -1.97
N LEU A 69 -9.02 7.80 -1.05
CA LEU A 69 -10.39 8.25 -1.30
C LEU A 69 -10.51 9.27 -2.43
N GLN A 70 -9.52 10.14 -2.63
CA GLN A 70 -9.53 11.10 -3.73
C GLN A 70 -9.44 10.43 -5.10
N ILE A 71 -8.69 9.33 -5.19
CA ILE A 71 -8.56 8.53 -6.42
C ILE A 71 -9.89 7.84 -6.73
N ASN A 72 -10.48 7.16 -5.74
CA ASN A 72 -11.73 6.41 -5.94
C ASN A 72 -12.95 7.32 -6.23
N ARG A 73 -12.91 8.58 -5.81
CA ARG A 73 -13.94 9.58 -6.16
C ARG A 73 -13.80 10.16 -7.56
N SER A 74 -12.67 9.90 -8.24
CA SER A 74 -12.39 10.40 -9.58
C SER A 74 -12.66 9.38 -10.70
N GLU A 75 -13.07 8.15 -10.34
CA GLU A 75 -13.63 7.14 -11.25
C GLU A 75 -15.16 7.33 -11.39
#